data_AF-A0A0E3PME3-F1
#
_entry.id   AF-A0A0E3PME3-F1
#
_cell.length_a   1.000
_cell.length_b   1.000
_cell.length_c   1.000
_cell.angle_alpha   90.00
_cell.angle_beta   90.00
_cell.angle_gamma   90.00
#
_symmetry.space_group_name_H-M   'P 1'
#
loop_
_entity.id
_entity.type
_entity.pdbx_description
1 polymer ?
#
loop_
_entity_poly.entity_id
_entity_poly.type
_entity_poly.pdbx_seq_one_letter_code
_entity_poly.pdbx_strand_id
1 'polypeptide(L)' 'MENLRKYRNLLFAIAFTHGGPGASGEMAYVARKLSALRGVLDLLQTKTTLEGQVT' A
#
# COMPACT_ATOMS: atom_id res chain seq x y z
N MET A 1 -2.94 8.49 12.88
CA MET A 1 -3.16 8.14 11.46
C MET A 1 -2.20 7.00 11.15
N GLU A 2 -2.68 5.81 10.85
CA GLU A 2 -1.80 4.68 10.50
C GLU A 2 -1.37 4.82 9.03
N ASN A 3 -0.06 4.91 8.79
CA ASN A 3 0.51 5.09 7.45
C ASN A 3 0.59 3.79 6.63
N LEU A 4 0.26 2.66 7.24
CA LEU A 4 0.36 1.35 6.62
C LEU A 4 -0.86 0.50 6.98
N ARG A 5 -1.61 0.08 5.95
CA ARG A 5 -2.67 -0.93 6.09
C ARG A 5 -2.16 -2.25 5.55
N LYS A 6 -2.39 -3.32 6.30
CA LYS A 6 -1.98 -4.68 5.96
C LYS A 6 -3.21 -5.54 5.67
N TYR A 7 -3.17 -6.27 4.56
CA TYR A 7 -4.22 -7.23 4.22
C TYR A 7 -3.62 -8.65 4.16
N ARG A 8 -4.17 -9.55 5.00
CA ARG A 8 -3.72 -10.92 5.32
C ARG A 8 -2.37 -11.04 6.03
N ASN A 9 -2.13 -12.23 6.60
CA ASN A 9 -1.01 -12.56 7.49
C ASN A 9 0.15 -13.36 6.86
N LEU A 10 0.08 -13.72 5.57
CA LEU A 10 1.18 -14.40 4.89
C LEU A 10 1.88 -13.45 3.92
N LEU A 11 3.22 -13.49 3.91
CA LEU A 11 4.18 -12.87 2.97
C LEU A 11 3.58 -11.79 2.07
N PHE A 12 3.90 -10.52 2.38
CA PHE A 12 3.53 -9.39 1.56
C PHE A 12 4.29 -9.41 0.23
N ALA A 13 3.59 -9.71 -0.86
CA ALA A 13 4.17 -9.78 -2.21
C ALA A 13 3.79 -8.56 -3.08
N ILE A 14 2.82 -7.77 -2.62
CA ILE A 14 2.27 -6.63 -3.37
C ILE A 14 2.25 -5.41 -2.46
N ALA A 15 2.76 -4.29 -2.95
CA ALA A 15 2.67 -2.99 -2.30
C ALA A 15 2.02 -1.98 -3.25
N PHE A 16 1.11 -1.15 -2.73
CA PHE A 16 0.52 -0.05 -3.48
C PHE A 16 1.27 1.25 -3.21
N THR A 17 1.46 2.03 -4.29
CA THR A 17 1.95 3.40 -4.29
C THR A 17 0.92 4.28 -5.01
N HIS A 18 0.83 5.55 -4.61
CA HIS A 18 -0.26 6.46 -5.04
C HIS A 18 0.29 7.62 -5.88
N GLY A 19 -0.58 8.45 -6.44
CA GLY A 19 -0.19 9.55 -7.34
C GLY A 19 0.51 10.76 -6.70
N GLY A 20 1.07 10.64 -5.50
CA GLY A 20 1.78 11.74 -4.81
C GLY A 20 1.66 11.72 -3.28
N PRO A 21 2.43 12.58 -2.58
CA PRO A 21 2.38 12.73 -1.13
C PRO A 21 0.97 13.05 -0.61
N GLY A 22 0.54 12.35 0.44
CA GLY A 22 -0.75 12.58 1.10
C GLY A 22 -1.94 11.95 0.38
N ALA A 23 -1.74 11.35 -0.80
CA ALA A 23 -2.78 10.56 -1.46
C ALA A 23 -2.98 9.24 -0.69
N SER A 24 -4.01 9.20 0.15
CA SER A 24 -4.56 7.96 0.72
C SER A 24 -5.52 7.37 -0.31
N GLY A 25 -5.06 6.44 -1.14
CA GLY A 25 -5.84 5.95 -2.26
C GLY A 25 -7.10 5.15 -1.89
N GLU A 26 -8.06 5.20 -2.81
CA GLU A 26 -9.32 4.41 -2.92
C GLU A 26 -9.08 2.89 -3.11
N MET A 27 -7.86 2.41 -2.88
CA MET A 27 -7.40 1.08 -3.27
C MET A 27 -7.89 -0.05 -2.36
N ALA A 28 -8.68 0.26 -1.32
CA ALA A 28 -9.22 -0.71 -0.38
C ALA A 28 -9.98 -1.86 -1.06
N TYR A 29 -10.78 -1.58 -2.10
CA TYR A 29 -11.50 -2.62 -2.83
C TYR A 29 -10.54 -3.56 -3.57
N VAL A 30 -9.54 -3.00 -4.24
CA VAL A 30 -8.54 -3.76 -4.99
C VAL A 30 -7.65 -4.57 -4.05
N ALA A 31 -7.19 -3.97 -2.94
CA ALA A 31 -6.42 -4.65 -1.90
C ALA A 31 -7.16 -5.88 -1.38
N ARG A 32 -8.46 -5.74 -1.10
CA ARG A 32 -9.30 -6.86 -0.64
C ARG A 32 -9.38 -7.97 -1.68
N LYS A 33 -9.53 -7.65 -2.97
CA LYS A 33 -9.57 -8.65 -4.05
C LYS A 33 -8.24 -9.37 -4.23
N LEU A 34 -7.12 -8.64 -4.26
CA LEU A 34 -5.78 -9.23 -4.41
C LEU A 34 -5.36 -10.01 -3.17
N SER A 35 -5.84 -9.62 -1.98
CA SER A 35 -5.50 -10.29 -0.73
C SER A 35 -5.87 -11.78 -0.77
N ALA A 36 -6.95 -12.17 -1.48
CA ALA A 36 -7.31 -13.58 -1.65
C ALA A 36 -6.15 -14.45 -2.17
N LEU A 37 -5.23 -13.88 -2.95
CA LEU A 37 -4.11 -14.59 -3.57
C LEU A 37 -2.78 -14.41 -2.82
N ARG A 38 -2.47 -13.21 -2.32
CA ARG A 38 -1.16 -12.84 -1.73
C ARG A 38 -1.31 -11.77 -0.62
N GLY A 39 -0.30 -11.58 0.23
CA GLY A 39 -0.29 -10.46 1.18
C GLY A 39 -0.12 -9.12 0.47
N VAL A 40 -0.90 -8.11 0.89
CA VAL A 40 -0.89 -6.75 0.30
C VAL A 40 -0.57 -5.69 1.36
N LEU A 41 0.32 -4.75 1.02
CA LEU A 41 0.59 -3.53 1.77
C LEU A 41 -0.02 -2.34 1.02
N ASP A 42 -0.89 -1.59 1.69
CA ASP A 42 -1.37 -0.29 1.20
C ASP A 42 -0.70 0.80 2.03
N LEU A 43 0.24 1.49 1.38
CA LEU A 43 1.13 2.47 1.99
C LEU A 43 0.60 3.87 1.68
N LEU A 44 0.57 4.74 2.69
CA LEU A 44 0.45 6.16 2.43
C LEU A 44 1.74 6.65 1.77
N GLN A 45 1.63 7.16 0.56
CA GLN A 45 2.74 7.85 -0.07
C GLN A 45 2.96 9.19 0.64
N THR A 46 4.16 9.41 1.17
CA THR A 46 4.56 10.64 1.87
C THR A 46 5.65 11.40 1.11
N LYS A 47 6.23 10.77 0.07
CA LYS A 47 7.31 11.32 -0.75
C LYS A 47 6.95 11.28 -2.23
N THR A 48 7.68 12.05 -3.04
CA THR A 48 7.42 12.22 -4.48
C THR A 48 8.14 11.17 -5.34
N THR A 49 9.04 10.37 -4.77
CA THR A 49 9.79 9.33 -5.46
C THR A 49 9.73 8.01 -4.70
N LEU A 50 9.94 6.89 -5.40
CA LEU A 50 10.01 5.57 -4.78
C LEU A 50 11.20 5.48 -3.83
N GLU A 51 12.36 5.98 -4.25
CA GLU A 51 13.57 6.03 -3.43
C GLU A 51 13.29 6.79 -2.13
N GLY A 52 12.69 7.99 -2.21
CA GLY A 52 12.35 8.76 -1.02
C GLY A 52 11.34 8.05 -0.12
N GLN A 53 10.44 7.26 -0.68
CA GLN A 53 9.39 6.54 0.07
C GLN A 53 9.91 5.30 0.82
N VAL A 54 10.95 4.62 0.29
CA VAL A 54 11.51 3.39 0.88
C VAL A 54 12.70 3.64 1.82
N THR A 55 13.16 4.89 1.91
CA THR A 55 14.30 5.30 2.74
C THR A 55 13.82 5.95 4.03
#